data_AF-A0A945D407-F1
#
_entry.id   AF-A0A945D407-F1
#
_cell.length_a   1.000
_cell.length_b   1.000
_cell.length_c   1.000
_cell.angle_alpha   90.00
_cell.angle_beta   90.00
_cell.angle_gamma   90.00
#
_symmetry.space_group_name_H-M   'P 1'
#
loop_
_entity.id
_entity.type
_entity.pdbx_description
1 polymer ?
#
loop_
_entity_poly.entity_id
_entity_poly.type
_entity_poly.pdbx_seq_one_letter_code
_entity_poly.pdbx_strand_id
1 'polypeptide(L)'
;MILYELAGRDDFRFSPFAWRTKMALHHKGVEYESRSVKFCDRSPIEKSGQERIPVLVDGDTWVHDSWSIAEYLETTFPDQPSLFGGDTARAHARFINSWTDMVLNGGVFGLIVRDILDHVHPDDVEFFRSTREARVGKPLEEAQEGREERVAAFRNSLQPLRQTLKSQKYLGGDAPSYADYIVFGSLQWARCASPFQILAEDDILFSWFSGQLDLFDGFGRKAPGYPA
;
A
#
# COMPACT_ATOMS: atom_id res chain seq x y z
N MET A 1 4.47 14.59 -14.35
CA MET A 1 4.84 13.23 -13.92
C MET A 1 3.67 12.28 -14.15
N ILE A 2 3.91 11.02 -14.50
CA ILE A 2 2.86 10.01 -14.71
C ILE A 2 3.10 8.84 -13.74
N LEU A 3 2.07 8.42 -13.02
CA LEU A 3 2.07 7.23 -12.18
C LEU A 3 1.22 6.14 -12.83
N TYR A 4 1.87 5.07 -13.29
CA TYR A 4 1.19 3.85 -13.69
C TYR A 4 0.89 2.99 -12.45
N GLU A 5 -0.39 2.74 -12.19
CA GLU A 5 -0.84 1.97 -11.04
C GLU A 5 -1.95 0.98 -11.39
N LEU A 6 -2.19 0.03 -10.48
CA LEU A 6 -3.19 -1.02 -10.66
C LEU A 6 -4.57 -0.39 -10.78
N ALA A 7 -5.32 -0.77 -11.80
CA ALA A 7 -6.76 -0.52 -11.87
C ALA A 7 -7.51 -1.86 -11.80
N GLY A 8 -8.44 -1.94 -10.86
CA GLY A 8 -9.44 -2.99 -10.81
C GLY A 8 -10.65 -2.68 -11.68
N ARG A 9 -11.78 -3.30 -11.33
CA ARG A 9 -13.09 -2.97 -11.88
C ARG A 9 -13.40 -1.49 -11.62
N ASP A 10 -14.04 -0.82 -12.58
CA ASP A 10 -14.47 0.59 -12.45
C ASP A 10 -13.34 1.55 -12.03
N ASP A 11 -12.13 1.31 -12.54
CA ASP A 11 -10.91 2.06 -12.23
C ASP A 11 -10.49 2.05 -10.75
N PHE A 12 -10.90 1.04 -10.00
CA PHE A 12 -10.66 0.96 -8.57
C PHE A 12 -9.16 0.77 -8.22
N ARG A 13 -8.61 1.67 -7.36
CA ARG A 13 -7.17 1.75 -7.04
C ARG A 13 -6.88 1.28 -5.62
N PHE A 14 -6.36 0.06 -5.48
CA PHE A 14 -6.19 -0.58 -4.18
C PHE A 14 -4.80 -1.18 -3.93
N SER A 15 -3.85 -1.06 -4.85
CA SER A 15 -2.50 -1.63 -4.64
C SER A 15 -1.80 -0.96 -3.45
N PRO A 16 -1.30 -1.71 -2.46
CA PRO A 16 -0.62 -1.13 -1.31
C PRO A 16 0.67 -0.39 -1.72
N PHE A 17 1.36 -0.91 -2.73
CA PHE A 17 2.58 -0.31 -3.28
C PHE A 17 2.28 1.02 -4.00
N ALA A 18 1.16 1.09 -4.73
CA ALA A 18 0.73 2.33 -5.35
C ALA A 18 0.29 3.35 -4.30
N TRP A 19 -0.42 2.92 -3.26
CA TRP A 19 -0.82 3.79 -2.14
C TRP A 19 0.37 4.47 -1.47
N ARG A 20 1.43 3.73 -1.11
CA ARG A 20 2.63 4.35 -0.52
C ARG A 20 3.35 5.30 -1.48
N THR A 21 3.34 5.04 -2.78
CA THR A 21 3.87 5.98 -3.80
C THR A 21 3.02 7.24 -3.90
N LYS A 22 1.69 7.14 -3.93
CA LYS A 22 0.80 8.32 -3.96
C LYS A 22 0.97 9.20 -2.72
N MET A 23 1.07 8.59 -1.54
CA MET A 23 1.35 9.34 -0.31
C MET A 23 2.72 10.03 -0.37
N ALA A 24 3.74 9.40 -0.96
CA ALA A 24 5.04 10.03 -1.16
C ALA A 24 5.00 11.22 -2.13
N LEU A 25 4.24 11.11 -3.23
CA LEU A 25 4.03 12.20 -4.18
C LEU A 25 3.31 13.38 -3.52
N HIS A 26 2.25 13.12 -2.75
CA HIS A 26 1.55 14.14 -1.98
C HIS A 26 2.42 14.77 -0.88
N HIS A 27 3.24 13.98 -0.17
CA HIS A 27 4.19 14.51 0.82
C HIS A 27 5.18 15.49 0.18
N LYS A 28 5.64 15.18 -1.03
CA LYS A 28 6.56 16.03 -1.80
C LYS A 28 5.86 17.20 -2.51
N GLY A 29 4.52 17.28 -2.46
CA GLY A 29 3.75 18.30 -3.18
C GLY A 29 3.94 18.23 -4.69
N VAL A 30 4.17 17.03 -5.24
CA VAL A 30 4.43 16.82 -6.68
C VAL A 30 3.16 16.41 -7.40
N GLU A 31 2.79 17.19 -8.40
CA GLU A 31 1.65 16.91 -9.27
C GLU A 31 1.94 15.72 -10.20
N TYR A 32 0.95 14.84 -10.35
CA TYR A 32 1.07 13.66 -11.18
C TYR A 32 -0.27 13.27 -11.82
N GLU A 33 -0.19 12.59 -12.95
CA GLU A 33 -1.32 11.95 -13.62
C GLU A 33 -1.31 10.44 -13.34
N SER A 34 -2.39 9.88 -12.79
CA SER A 34 -2.53 8.42 -12.66
C SER A 34 -2.96 7.79 -13.99
N ARG A 35 -2.31 6.69 -14.36
CA ARG A 35 -2.69 5.86 -15.51
C ARG A 35 -2.92 4.41 -15.10
N SER A 36 -3.95 3.82 -15.69
CA SER A 36 -4.42 2.46 -15.38
C SER A 36 -3.55 1.40 -16.02
N VAL A 37 -3.19 0.39 -15.21
CA VAL A 37 -2.59 -0.86 -15.67
C VAL A 37 -3.41 -2.02 -15.11
N LYS A 38 -3.83 -2.93 -15.98
CA LYS A 38 -4.55 -4.17 -15.60
C LYS A 38 -3.55 -5.21 -15.05
N PHE A 39 -4.04 -6.33 -14.52
CA PHE A 39 -3.16 -7.41 -14.09
C PHE A 39 -2.54 -8.16 -15.27
N CYS A 40 -3.33 -8.48 -16.29
CA CYS A 40 -2.92 -9.29 -17.43
C CYS A 40 -2.24 -8.47 -18.54
N ASP A 41 -2.57 -7.19 -18.67
CA ASP A 41 -1.99 -6.29 -19.67
C ASP A 41 -0.90 -5.40 -19.07
N ARG A 42 0.35 -5.68 -19.46
CA ARG A 42 1.55 -4.92 -19.07
C ARG A 42 2.08 -4.01 -20.16
N SER A 43 1.42 -3.95 -21.32
CA SER A 43 1.84 -3.08 -22.43
C SER A 43 2.01 -1.60 -22.05
N PRO A 44 1.22 -0.99 -21.11
CA PRO A 44 1.42 0.41 -20.76
C PRO A 44 2.76 0.71 -20.08
N ILE A 45 3.40 -0.31 -19.49
CA ILE A 45 4.65 -0.19 -18.74
C ILE A 45 5.82 -0.96 -19.38
N GLU A 46 5.65 -1.50 -20.58
CA GLU A 46 6.66 -2.32 -21.25
C GLU A 46 8.03 -1.62 -21.33
N LYS A 47 8.02 -0.30 -21.57
CA LYS A 47 9.24 0.54 -21.61
C LYS A 47 10.02 0.59 -20.30
N SER A 48 9.39 0.28 -19.17
CA SER A 48 10.07 0.18 -17.88
C SER A 48 10.98 -1.05 -17.78
N GLY A 49 10.79 -2.05 -18.66
CA GLY A 49 11.43 -3.35 -18.58
C GLY A 49 10.96 -4.21 -17.41
N GLN A 50 9.83 -3.86 -16.78
CA GLN A 50 9.31 -4.52 -15.59
C GLN A 50 7.85 -4.94 -15.75
N GLU A 51 7.48 -5.96 -14.97
CA GLU A 51 6.11 -6.50 -14.95
C GLU A 51 5.31 -6.03 -13.72
N ARG A 52 5.95 -5.29 -12.81
CA ARG A 52 5.37 -4.87 -11.53
C ARG A 52 5.08 -3.38 -11.53
N ILE A 53 4.11 -3.01 -10.71
CA ILE A 53 3.62 -1.65 -10.49
C ILE A 53 3.70 -1.32 -9.00
N PRO A 54 3.82 -0.04 -8.62
CA PRO A 54 3.77 1.16 -9.47
C PRO A 54 5.00 1.39 -10.34
N VAL A 55 4.82 2.14 -11.43
CA VAL A 55 5.89 2.71 -12.27
C VAL A 55 5.66 4.21 -12.42
N LEU A 56 6.67 5.00 -12.09
CA LEU A 56 6.69 6.45 -12.22
C LEU A 56 7.44 6.85 -13.49
N VAL A 57 6.90 7.80 -14.24
CA VAL A 57 7.55 8.39 -15.41
C VAL A 57 7.67 9.90 -15.24
N ASP A 58 8.90 10.39 -15.32
CA ASP A 58 9.22 11.81 -15.29
C ASP A 58 10.10 12.19 -16.48
N GLY A 59 9.51 12.87 -17.47
CA GLY A 59 10.11 13.06 -18.78
C GLY A 59 10.48 11.71 -19.42
N ASP A 60 11.77 11.51 -19.69
CA ASP A 60 12.31 10.26 -20.23
C ASP A 60 12.74 9.24 -19.16
N THR A 61 12.61 9.60 -17.88
CA THR A 61 13.04 8.75 -16.75
C THR A 61 11.92 7.81 -16.33
N TRP A 62 12.18 6.50 -16.33
CA TRP A 62 11.26 5.46 -15.86
C TRP A 62 11.78 4.85 -14.57
N VAL A 63 11.02 4.99 -13.48
CA VAL A 63 11.37 4.46 -12.16
C VAL A 63 10.30 3.46 -11.72
N HIS A 64 10.71 2.26 -11.41
CA HIS A 64 9.84 1.18 -10.96
C HIS A 64 10.23 0.74 -9.55
N ASP A 65 9.35 -0.03 -8.91
CA ASP A 65 9.43 -0.35 -7.49
C ASP A 65 9.19 0.89 -6.61
N SER A 66 8.16 0.79 -5.76
CA SER A 66 7.75 1.90 -4.89
C SER A 66 8.84 2.43 -3.96
N TRP A 67 9.82 1.62 -3.54
CA TRP A 67 10.94 2.09 -2.73
C TRP A 67 11.91 2.90 -3.57
N SER A 68 12.31 2.37 -4.74
CA SER A 68 13.16 3.11 -5.69
C SER A 68 12.50 4.41 -6.13
N ILE A 69 11.17 4.42 -6.30
CA ILE A 69 10.40 5.65 -6.56
C ILE A 69 10.53 6.64 -5.40
N ALA A 70 10.44 6.20 -4.15
CA ALA A 70 10.63 7.09 -3.00
C ALA A 70 12.07 7.64 -2.92
N GLU A 71 13.09 6.83 -3.22
CA GLU A 71 14.48 7.29 -3.30
C GLU A 71 14.69 8.29 -4.44
N TYR A 72 14.06 8.06 -5.58
CA TYR A 72 14.06 8.98 -6.71
C TYR A 72 13.40 10.31 -6.31
N LEU A 73 12.21 10.30 -5.72
CA LEU A 73 11.53 11.51 -5.28
C LEU A 73 12.33 12.28 -4.22
N GLU A 74 13.00 11.58 -3.31
CA GLU A 74 13.87 12.21 -2.32
C GLU A 74 15.05 12.93 -2.97
N THR A 75 15.64 12.33 -4.01
CA THR A 75 16.81 12.86 -4.71
C THR A 75 16.44 13.99 -5.69
N THR A 76 15.35 13.83 -6.43
CA THR A 76 14.91 14.74 -7.50
C THR A 76 14.24 16.00 -6.95
N PHE A 77 13.61 15.91 -5.77
CA PHE A 77 12.94 17.04 -5.11
C PHE A 77 13.52 17.27 -3.70
N PRO A 78 14.78 17.74 -3.60
CA PRO A 78 15.46 17.94 -2.32
C PRO A 78 14.92 19.17 -1.55
N ASP A 79 14.35 20.14 -2.26
CA ASP A 79 13.76 21.35 -1.66
C ASP A 79 12.37 21.10 -1.05
N GLN A 80 11.78 19.93 -1.30
CA GLN A 80 10.50 19.50 -0.75
C GLN A 80 10.70 18.70 0.55
N PRO A 81 9.70 18.63 1.45
CA PRO A 81 9.80 17.88 2.70
C PRO A 81 10.38 16.48 2.49
N SER A 82 11.34 16.09 3.36
CA SER A 82 12.07 14.83 3.21
C SER A 82 11.17 13.64 3.54
N LEU A 83 11.17 12.63 2.64
CA LEU A 83 10.47 11.37 2.86
C LEU A 83 11.10 10.53 3.98
N PHE A 84 12.39 10.74 4.24
CA PHE A 84 13.15 9.88 5.16
C PHE A 84 13.71 10.61 6.37
N GLY A 85 13.94 11.93 6.31
CA GLY A 85 14.53 12.70 7.39
C GLY A 85 16.04 12.48 7.58
N GLY A 86 16.73 11.94 6.57
CA GLY A 86 18.18 11.67 6.58
C GLY A 86 18.56 10.18 6.43
N ASP A 87 19.85 9.90 6.29
CA ASP A 87 20.36 8.57 5.88
C ASP A 87 20.11 7.46 6.91
N THR A 88 20.28 7.76 8.20
CA THR A 88 20.00 6.77 9.26
C THR A 88 18.51 6.42 9.29
N ALA A 89 17.64 7.41 9.21
CA ALA A 89 16.21 7.19 9.20
C ALA A 89 15.75 6.48 7.91
N ARG A 90 16.38 6.76 6.76
CA ARG A 90 16.21 6.00 5.51
C ARG A 90 16.55 4.52 5.68
N ALA A 91 17.68 4.21 6.32
CA ALA A 91 18.09 2.84 6.58
C ALA A 91 17.09 2.09 7.50
N HIS A 92 16.55 2.76 8.52
CA HIS A 92 15.50 2.18 9.37
C HIS A 92 14.17 2.03 8.63
N ALA A 93 13.79 2.99 7.79
CA ALA A 93 12.61 2.88 6.94
C ALA A 93 12.70 1.68 5.99
N ARG A 94 13.92 1.29 5.56
CA ARG A 94 14.11 0.09 4.74
C ARG A 94 13.75 -1.19 5.50
N PHE A 95 14.06 -1.26 6.79
CA PHE A 95 13.59 -2.37 7.63
C PHE A 95 12.06 -2.40 7.72
N ILE A 96 11.42 -1.25 7.94
CA ILE A 96 9.95 -1.13 7.99
C ILE A 96 9.34 -1.56 6.64
N ASN A 97 9.96 -1.19 5.53
CA ASN A 97 9.55 -1.64 4.20
C ASN A 97 9.58 -3.16 4.09
N SER A 98 10.72 -3.78 4.40
CA SER A 98 10.87 -5.24 4.31
C SER A 98 9.92 -5.99 5.25
N TRP A 99 9.77 -5.51 6.49
CA TRP A 99 8.83 -6.09 7.45
C TRP A 99 7.38 -5.96 6.96
N THR A 100 7.00 -4.79 6.43
CA THR A 100 5.65 -4.57 5.89
C THR A 100 5.38 -5.48 4.71
N ASP A 101 6.32 -5.61 3.78
CA ASP A 101 6.16 -6.41 2.57
C ASP A 101 6.03 -7.91 2.89
N MET A 102 6.76 -8.40 3.89
CA MET A 102 6.77 -9.83 4.25
C MET A 102 5.69 -10.22 5.26
N VAL A 103 5.49 -9.40 6.29
CA VAL A 103 4.64 -9.74 7.44
C VAL A 103 3.28 -9.10 7.29
N LEU A 104 3.21 -7.77 7.19
CA LEU A 104 1.94 -7.05 7.18
C LEU A 104 1.13 -7.36 5.92
N ASN A 105 1.73 -7.23 4.73
CA ASN A 105 1.08 -7.54 3.46
C ASN A 105 0.68 -9.02 3.36
N GLY A 106 1.52 -9.94 3.86
CA GLY A 106 1.21 -11.37 3.89
C GLY A 106 0.02 -11.68 4.80
N GLY A 107 0.00 -11.09 5.99
CA GLY A 107 -1.10 -11.22 6.94
C GLY A 107 -2.41 -10.63 6.43
N VAL A 108 -2.38 -9.40 5.90
CA VAL A 108 -3.54 -8.75 5.27
C VAL A 108 -4.06 -9.61 4.13
N PHE A 109 -3.19 -10.04 3.21
CA PHE A 109 -3.56 -10.89 2.07
C PHE A 109 -4.35 -12.13 2.53
N GLY A 110 -3.84 -12.86 3.52
CA GLY A 110 -4.51 -14.07 4.02
C GLY A 110 -5.90 -13.84 4.65
N LEU A 111 -6.20 -12.61 5.09
CA LEU A 111 -7.50 -12.26 5.67
C LEU A 111 -8.53 -11.80 4.62
N ILE A 112 -8.07 -11.29 3.47
CA ILE A 112 -8.94 -10.61 2.49
C ILE A 112 -8.84 -11.17 1.06
N VAL A 113 -8.05 -12.22 0.83
CA VAL A 113 -7.67 -12.67 -0.52
C VAL A 113 -8.85 -12.90 -1.47
N ARG A 114 -9.95 -13.48 -0.98
CA ARG A 114 -11.14 -13.74 -1.79
C ARG A 114 -11.89 -12.44 -2.07
N ASP A 115 -11.98 -11.54 -1.09
CA ASP A 115 -12.67 -10.25 -1.25
C ASP A 115 -12.02 -9.38 -2.33
N ILE A 116 -10.69 -9.47 -2.49
CA ILE A 116 -9.98 -8.78 -3.58
C ILE A 116 -10.58 -9.13 -4.95
N LEU A 117 -11.04 -10.37 -5.15
CA LEU A 117 -11.58 -10.82 -6.44
C LEU A 117 -12.80 -10.00 -6.88
N ASP A 118 -13.60 -9.49 -5.95
CA ASP A 118 -14.77 -8.65 -6.27
C ASP A 118 -14.36 -7.31 -6.89
N HIS A 119 -13.13 -6.88 -6.63
CA HIS A 119 -12.55 -5.62 -7.06
C HIS A 119 -11.64 -5.76 -8.29
N VAL A 120 -11.31 -6.98 -8.70
CA VAL A 120 -10.48 -7.26 -9.88
C VAL A 120 -11.26 -6.91 -11.15
N HIS A 121 -10.56 -6.33 -12.14
CA HIS A 121 -11.14 -6.04 -13.44
C HIS A 121 -11.65 -7.33 -14.09
N PRO A 122 -12.80 -7.35 -14.80
CA PRO A 122 -13.34 -8.57 -15.42
C PRO A 122 -12.32 -9.37 -16.25
N ASP A 123 -11.55 -8.69 -17.10
CA ASP A 123 -10.46 -9.29 -17.91
C ASP A 123 -9.33 -9.94 -17.10
N ASP A 124 -9.21 -9.61 -15.82
CA ASP A 124 -8.15 -10.06 -14.94
C ASP A 124 -8.58 -11.19 -13.99
N VAL A 125 -9.88 -11.54 -13.94
CA VAL A 125 -10.43 -12.47 -12.93
C VAL A 125 -9.75 -13.84 -13.03
N GLU A 126 -9.63 -14.40 -14.23
CA GLU A 126 -9.02 -15.70 -14.46
C GLU A 126 -7.52 -15.69 -14.12
N PHE A 127 -6.80 -14.66 -14.59
CA PHE A 127 -5.39 -14.48 -14.29
C PHE A 127 -5.16 -14.31 -12.78
N PHE A 128 -5.97 -13.50 -12.11
CA PHE A 128 -5.86 -13.29 -10.68
C PHE A 128 -6.12 -14.59 -9.92
N ARG A 129 -7.22 -15.28 -10.20
CA ARG A 129 -7.57 -16.53 -9.51
C ARG A 129 -6.47 -17.57 -9.69
N SER A 130 -6.10 -17.89 -10.93
CA SER A 130 -5.07 -18.90 -11.22
C SER A 130 -3.73 -18.60 -10.52
N THR A 131 -3.24 -17.38 -10.62
CA THR A 131 -1.95 -17.00 -10.01
C THR A 131 -1.99 -16.96 -8.48
N ARG A 132 -3.12 -16.56 -7.88
CA ARG A 132 -3.23 -16.47 -6.41
C ARG A 132 -3.46 -17.84 -5.80
N GLU A 133 -4.31 -18.67 -6.39
CA GLU A 133 -4.54 -20.05 -5.95
C GLU A 133 -3.25 -20.88 -6.07
N ALA A 134 -2.47 -20.71 -7.14
CA ALA A 134 -1.15 -21.33 -7.26
C ALA A 134 -0.19 -20.89 -6.13
N ARG A 135 -0.26 -19.61 -5.72
CA ARG A 135 0.56 -19.08 -4.62
C ARG A 135 0.12 -19.61 -3.26
N VAL A 136 -1.19 -19.74 -3.01
CA VAL A 136 -1.71 -20.19 -1.70
C VAL A 136 -1.86 -21.71 -1.59
N GLY A 137 -1.86 -22.43 -2.72
CA GLY A 137 -1.98 -23.88 -2.79
C GLY A 137 -3.41 -24.42 -2.59
N LYS A 138 -4.44 -23.57 -2.68
CA LYS A 138 -5.86 -23.92 -2.46
C LYS A 138 -6.79 -22.87 -3.06
N PRO A 139 -8.11 -23.15 -3.19
CA PRO A 139 -9.09 -22.13 -3.61
C PRO A 139 -9.06 -20.88 -2.73
N LEU A 140 -9.34 -19.71 -3.30
CA LEU A 140 -9.28 -18.44 -2.55
C LEU A 140 -10.29 -18.39 -1.41
N GLU A 141 -11.46 -18.99 -1.61
CA GLU A 141 -12.52 -19.15 -0.61
C GLU A 141 -11.99 -19.90 0.62
N GLU A 142 -11.37 -21.06 0.42
CA GLU A 142 -10.75 -21.86 1.50
C GLU A 142 -9.54 -21.15 2.13
N ALA A 143 -8.80 -20.35 1.35
CA ALA A 143 -7.69 -19.56 1.88
C ALA A 143 -8.18 -18.45 2.83
N GLN A 144 -9.34 -17.86 2.56
CA GLN A 144 -9.94 -16.81 3.38
C GLN A 144 -10.74 -17.36 4.57
N GLU A 145 -11.35 -18.54 4.45
CA GLU A 145 -12.17 -19.18 5.50
C GLU A 145 -11.47 -19.18 6.87
N GLY A 146 -12.19 -18.89 7.96
CA GLY A 146 -11.65 -18.85 9.32
C GLY A 146 -10.82 -17.60 9.66
N ARG A 147 -10.91 -16.54 8.83
CA ARG A 147 -10.24 -15.25 9.09
C ARG A 147 -10.64 -14.61 10.42
N GLU A 148 -11.87 -14.85 10.88
CA GLU A 148 -12.43 -14.35 12.15
C GLU A 148 -11.64 -14.89 13.35
N GLU A 149 -11.10 -16.11 13.25
CA GLU A 149 -10.25 -16.72 14.28
C GLU A 149 -8.78 -16.27 14.12
N ARG A 150 -8.29 -16.18 12.88
CA ARG A 150 -6.89 -15.81 12.59
C ARG A 150 -6.59 -14.33 12.80
N VAL A 151 -7.59 -13.45 12.76
CA VAL A 151 -7.39 -12.00 12.90
C VAL A 151 -6.75 -11.64 14.24
N ALA A 152 -6.99 -12.41 15.31
CA ALA A 152 -6.36 -12.18 16.61
C ALA A 152 -4.83 -12.34 16.53
N ALA A 153 -4.36 -13.40 15.86
CA ALA A 153 -2.92 -13.63 15.65
C ALA A 153 -2.31 -12.55 14.74
N PHE A 154 -3.02 -12.15 13.67
CA PHE A 154 -2.61 -11.02 12.83
C PHE A 154 -2.46 -9.73 13.65
N ARG A 155 -3.48 -9.37 14.44
CA ARG A 155 -3.45 -8.20 15.31
C ARG A 155 -2.30 -8.26 16.30
N ASN A 156 -2.01 -9.43 16.90
CA ASN A 156 -0.86 -9.59 17.78
C ASN A 156 0.48 -9.33 17.07
N SER A 157 0.62 -9.69 15.79
CA SER A 157 1.83 -9.39 15.02
C SER A 157 2.11 -7.89 14.85
N LEU A 158 1.09 -7.03 15.03
CA LEU A 158 1.22 -5.56 14.93
C LEU A 158 1.69 -4.91 16.23
N GLN A 159 2.05 -5.70 17.25
CA GLN A 159 2.50 -5.18 18.53
C GLN A 159 3.68 -4.20 18.45
N PRO A 160 4.70 -4.38 17.58
CA PRO A 160 5.76 -3.38 17.43
C PRO A 160 5.21 -2.01 17.03
N LEU A 161 4.27 -1.93 16.08
CA LEU A 161 3.65 -0.67 15.68
C LEU A 161 2.92 0.01 16.86
N ARG A 162 2.19 -0.76 17.66
CA ARG A 162 1.50 -0.23 18.86
C ARG A 162 2.48 0.34 19.87
N GLN A 163 3.58 -0.37 20.13
CA GLN A 163 4.56 0.09 21.11
C GLN A 163 5.28 1.35 20.64
N THR A 164 5.61 1.42 19.35
CA THR A 164 6.13 2.64 18.74
C THR A 164 5.14 3.79 18.89
N LEU A 165 3.88 3.63 18.43
CA LEU A 165 2.89 4.71 18.41
C LEU A 165 2.37 5.14 19.79
N LYS A 166 2.64 4.36 20.85
CA LYS A 166 2.46 4.83 22.24
C LYS A 166 3.49 5.88 22.66
N SER A 167 4.64 5.89 22.00
CA SER A 167 5.79 6.73 22.36
C SER A 167 5.95 7.93 21.43
N GLN A 168 5.33 7.90 20.25
CA GLN A 168 5.46 8.93 19.21
C GLN A 168 4.21 8.99 18.34
N LYS A 169 3.99 10.14 17.69
CA LYS A 169 2.77 10.42 16.91
C LYS A 169 2.72 9.66 15.58
N TYR A 170 3.87 9.51 14.94
CA TYR A 170 4.05 8.86 13.64
C TYR A 170 5.19 7.84 13.74
N LEU A 171 5.28 6.89 12.81
CA LEU A 171 6.45 6.01 12.71
C LEU A 171 7.72 6.81 12.38
N GLY A 172 7.59 7.92 11.66
CA GLY A 172 8.64 8.92 11.44
C GLY A 172 9.00 9.81 12.64
N GLY A 173 8.28 9.70 13.77
CA GLY A 173 8.48 10.53 14.96
C GLY A 173 7.39 11.60 15.10
N ASP A 174 7.78 12.87 15.03
CA ASP A 174 6.86 14.01 15.23
C ASP A 174 6.03 14.35 13.98
N ALA A 175 6.49 13.94 12.80
CA ALA A 175 5.84 14.14 11.51
C ALA A 175 5.76 12.81 10.73
N PRO A 176 4.77 12.64 9.82
CA PRO A 176 4.67 11.44 9.01
C PRO A 176 5.85 11.38 8.03
N SER A 177 6.40 10.19 7.84
CA SER A 177 7.47 9.93 6.86
C SER A 177 7.09 8.77 5.94
N TYR A 178 8.00 8.38 5.04
CA TYR A 178 7.79 7.21 4.19
C TYR A 178 7.56 5.93 5.01
N ALA A 179 8.10 5.83 6.22
CA ALA A 179 7.81 4.74 7.14
C ALA A 179 6.30 4.60 7.43
N ASP A 180 5.62 5.72 7.69
CA ASP A 180 4.17 5.76 7.87
C ASP A 180 3.45 5.35 6.58
N TYR A 181 3.89 5.86 5.43
CA TYR A 181 3.24 5.61 4.14
C TYR A 181 3.33 4.16 3.69
N ILE A 182 4.43 3.47 4.02
CA ILE A 182 4.58 2.04 3.77
C ILE A 182 3.49 1.24 4.52
N VAL A 183 3.36 1.46 5.83
CA VAL A 183 2.37 0.75 6.65
C VAL A 183 0.94 1.16 6.28
N PHE A 184 0.72 2.46 6.06
CA PHE A 184 -0.56 3.00 5.58
C PHE A 184 -1.01 2.32 4.29
N GLY A 185 -0.12 2.14 3.32
CA GLY A 185 -0.47 1.51 2.04
C GLY A 185 -1.09 0.12 2.20
N SER A 186 -0.57 -0.70 3.12
CA SER A 186 -1.11 -2.02 3.44
C SER A 186 -2.49 -1.98 4.10
N LEU A 187 -2.69 -1.07 5.06
CA LEU A 187 -3.97 -0.93 5.76
C LEU A 187 -5.04 -0.30 4.87
N GLN A 188 -4.66 0.68 4.06
CA GLN A 188 -5.52 1.31 3.06
C GLN A 188 -5.94 0.30 1.99
N TRP A 189 -5.03 -0.59 1.57
CA TRP A 189 -5.40 -1.70 0.69
C TRP A 189 -6.50 -2.58 1.31
N ALA A 190 -6.36 -2.96 2.59
CA ALA A 190 -7.38 -3.75 3.29
C ALA A 190 -8.73 -3.02 3.35
N ARG A 191 -8.70 -1.75 3.79
CA ARG A 191 -9.89 -0.88 3.86
C ARG A 191 -10.57 -0.71 2.51
N CYS A 192 -9.80 -0.61 1.42
CA CYS A 192 -10.36 -0.52 0.08
C CYS A 192 -10.99 -1.85 -0.35
N ALA A 193 -10.28 -2.96 -0.19
CA ALA A 193 -10.60 -4.22 -0.85
C ALA A 193 -11.48 -5.19 -0.05
N SER A 194 -11.81 -4.91 1.21
CA SER A 194 -12.61 -5.84 2.02
C SER A 194 -13.43 -5.15 3.10
N PRO A 195 -14.69 -5.59 3.33
CA PRO A 195 -15.51 -5.12 4.46
C PRO A 195 -14.99 -5.64 5.81
N PHE A 196 -14.04 -6.58 5.82
CA PHE A 196 -13.52 -7.19 7.02
C PHE A 196 -12.59 -6.25 7.79
N GLN A 197 -12.98 -5.91 9.01
CA GLN A 197 -12.23 -5.00 9.87
C GLN A 197 -11.00 -5.69 10.48
N ILE A 198 -9.83 -5.45 9.90
CA ILE A 198 -8.57 -6.06 10.36
C ILE A 198 -8.00 -5.41 11.63
N LEU A 199 -8.36 -4.16 11.91
CA LEU A 199 -8.05 -3.44 13.15
C LEU A 199 -9.29 -3.40 14.06
N ALA A 200 -9.08 -3.36 15.37
CA ALA A 200 -10.17 -3.15 16.33
C ALA A 200 -10.37 -1.65 16.56
N GLU A 201 -11.61 -1.19 16.70
CA GLU A 201 -11.93 0.25 16.81
C GLU A 201 -11.32 0.92 18.05
N ASP A 202 -11.09 0.16 19.12
CA ASP A 202 -10.46 0.60 20.37
C ASP A 202 -8.92 0.50 20.34
N ASP A 203 -8.33 0.15 19.20
CA ASP A 203 -6.88 0.02 19.01
C ASP A 203 -6.22 1.37 18.66
N ILE A 204 -5.06 1.65 19.25
CA ILE A 204 -4.24 2.82 18.89
C ILE A 204 -3.89 2.84 17.39
N LEU A 205 -3.76 1.66 16.77
CA LEU A 205 -3.52 1.56 15.32
C LEU A 205 -4.71 2.02 14.50
N PHE A 206 -5.94 1.79 14.97
CA PHE A 206 -7.14 2.27 14.31
C PHE A 206 -7.17 3.79 14.32
N SER A 207 -6.94 4.40 15.49
CA SER A 207 -6.84 5.87 15.62
C SER A 207 -5.72 6.45 14.76
N TRP A 208 -4.52 5.87 14.80
CA TRP A 208 -3.40 6.30 13.96
C TRP A 208 -3.73 6.19 12.47
N PHE A 209 -4.28 5.06 12.04
CA PHE A 209 -4.66 4.84 10.64
C PHE A 209 -5.73 5.83 10.18
N SER A 210 -6.74 6.10 11.01
CA SER A 210 -7.76 7.11 10.70
C SER A 210 -7.13 8.49 10.54
N GLY A 211 -6.16 8.87 11.39
CA GLY A 211 -5.38 10.10 11.23
C GLY A 211 -4.54 10.13 9.95
N GLN A 212 -4.00 8.99 9.48
CA GLN A 212 -3.31 8.91 8.19
C GLN A 212 -4.25 9.15 7.01
N LEU A 213 -5.51 8.68 7.09
CA LEU A 213 -6.52 8.90 6.04
C LEU A 213 -6.83 10.39 5.82
N ASP A 214 -6.64 11.21 6.86
CA ASP A 214 -6.89 12.65 6.87
C ASP A 214 -5.71 13.49 6.34
N LEU A 215 -4.54 12.86 6.13
CA LEU A 215 -3.41 13.54 5.50
C LEU A 215 -3.76 13.97 4.07
N PHE A 216 -3.12 15.07 3.64
CA PHE A 216 -3.23 15.59 2.27
C PHE A 216 -4.68 15.86 1.86
N ASP A 217 -5.37 16.68 2.66
CA ASP A 217 -6.79 17.02 2.49
C ASP A 217 -7.71 15.80 2.45
N GLY A 218 -7.42 14.79 3.26
CA GLY A 218 -8.21 13.57 3.33
C GLY A 218 -8.09 12.69 2.08
N PHE A 219 -6.94 12.72 1.39
CA PHE A 219 -6.72 11.96 0.16
C PHE A 219 -7.05 10.48 0.32
N GLY A 220 -6.57 9.85 1.40
CA GLY A 220 -6.87 8.46 1.72
C GLY A 220 -8.35 8.23 2.05
N ARG A 221 -8.96 9.14 2.82
CA ARG A 221 -10.36 9.05 3.24
C ARG A 221 -11.34 9.15 2.08
N LYS A 222 -11.07 10.05 1.13
CA LYS A 222 -11.92 10.30 -0.05
C LYS A 222 -11.93 9.12 -1.03
N ALA A 223 -10.93 8.26 -0.99
CA ALA A 223 -10.90 7.09 -1.87
C ALA A 223 -11.97 6.06 -1.49
N PRO A 224 -12.59 5.39 -2.49
CA PRO A 224 -13.58 4.37 -2.24
C PRO A 224 -13.03 3.26 -1.34
N GLY A 225 -13.82 2.86 -0.35
CA GLY A 225 -13.44 1.85 0.63
C GLY A 225 -14.45 1.78 1.77
N TYR A 226 -14.25 0.81 2.64
CA TYR A 226 -15.09 0.58 3.81
C TYR A 226 -14.77 1.58 4.94
N PRO A 227 -15.67 1.78 5.91
CA PRO A 227 -15.45 2.69 7.04
C PRO A 227 -14.20 2.34 7.86
N ALA A 228 -13.43 3.38 8.24
CA ALA A 228 -12.26 3.35 9.12
C ALA A 228 -11.96 4.77 9.66
#